data_AF-A0A661A3C5-F1
#
_entry.id   AF-A0A661A3C5-F1
#
_cell.length_a   1.000
_cell.length_b   1.000
_cell.length_c   1.000
_cell.angle_alpha   90.00
_cell.angle_beta   90.00
_cell.angle_gamma   90.00
#
_symmetry.space_group_name_H-M   'P 1'
#
loop_
_entity.id
_entity.type
_entity.pdbx_description
1 polymer ?
#
loop_
_entity_poly.entity_id
_entity_poly.type
_entity_poly.pdbx_seq_one_letter_code
_entity_poly.pdbx_strand_id
1 'polypeptide(L)'
;MAIEDDISVAVNGDIRYTGSTVNWTVIAFHRFLQDLADDAVSSGNDLLDITDDTPSERSTDNIITLNTPYNIDDTLAEHLFDGSITQASGDTVYSGLVVVGSVPAATNLQLVQDNALLTNYWTTGINADAAANILLRIMVKTRDAGADIDGKKLRVQARELGDTYAEFSLTAGLGNSTAAIFTSADLNNANDAGTIGGWSSISNTEGLRLIDVNGDAADEEYYSEWNLGTQSINDLYERTKWIQRRGSSETIHGMNGELFRGITHSLNYTGEASGPFQEDEILSWGSGATAGTAILLALDDDGTTGNFYIQLLTGVAPSGTITGGTSSATATTGTVTARSVSPEFIGASTGSAIIGAYGIGIEAADLTNSDQLFDLTNTLRVPPNNVQFSVTGLEVGEDYVLVGPDTGSTALDDAQFGLNAGLTADNITSVVIDASIPTDTPSAGTIRVQDNDGIFRRLHYSSYTGSTFTIDTTDGNEDFVAVNADAANNVFISYIDKLAGAASESFTSVYLADRDLFVRVRDGAGTPIKTFQTGGNLTNSGGSTSVIRTSDS
;
A
#
# COMPACT_ATOMS: atom_id res chain seq x y z
N MET A 1 40.28 -16.61 25.93
CA MET A 1 40.97 -15.62 25.08
C MET A 1 40.92 -14.34 25.85
N ALA A 2 42.04 -13.68 26.00
CA ALA A 2 42.11 -12.42 26.70
C ALA A 2 42.09 -11.29 25.66
N ILE A 3 41.73 -10.08 26.08
CA ILE A 3 41.58 -8.96 25.15
C ILE A 3 42.92 -8.52 24.56
N GLU A 4 44.03 -8.73 25.29
CA GLU A 4 45.39 -8.52 24.82
C GLU A 4 45.78 -9.42 23.63
N ASP A 5 45.09 -10.54 23.39
CA ASP A 5 45.35 -11.41 22.24
C ASP A 5 44.77 -10.82 20.93
N ASP A 6 43.75 -9.96 21.05
CA ASP A 6 42.89 -9.53 19.93
C ASP A 6 43.05 -8.05 19.56
N ILE A 7 43.72 -7.25 20.37
CA ILE A 7 43.88 -5.80 20.19
C ILE A 7 45.35 -5.44 20.36
N SER A 8 45.85 -4.52 19.53
CA SER A 8 47.20 -3.96 19.63
C SER A 8 47.18 -2.44 19.75
N VAL A 9 48.15 -1.87 20.47
CA VAL A 9 48.35 -0.42 20.60
C VAL A 9 49.72 -0.02 20.03
N ALA A 10 49.72 0.77 18.95
CA ALA A 10 50.95 1.26 18.33
C ALA A 10 51.44 2.57 18.97
N VAL A 11 52.75 2.86 18.81
CA VAL A 11 53.42 4.07 19.35
C VAL A 11 52.75 5.39 18.91
N ASN A 12 52.11 5.41 17.74
CA ASN A 12 51.41 6.59 17.25
C ASN A 12 50.00 6.77 17.84
N GLY A 13 49.59 5.90 18.78
CA GLY A 13 48.25 5.87 19.37
C GLY A 13 47.24 5.03 18.58
N ASP A 14 47.61 4.44 17.45
CA ASP A 14 46.67 3.62 16.68
C ASP A 14 46.37 2.31 17.43
N ILE A 15 45.09 2.07 17.68
CA ILE A 15 44.59 0.86 18.32
C ILE A 15 43.85 0.03 17.26
N ARG A 16 44.26 -1.23 17.06
CA ARG A 16 43.79 -2.05 15.93
C ARG A 16 43.42 -3.46 16.38
N TYR A 17 42.40 -4.03 15.74
CA TYR A 17 42.03 -5.43 15.93
C TYR A 17 43.05 -6.34 15.23
N THR A 18 43.63 -7.26 15.99
CA THR A 18 44.54 -8.32 15.52
C THR A 18 43.95 -9.72 15.74
N GLY A 19 42.77 -9.78 16.33
CA GLY A 19 42.06 -11.02 16.65
C GLY A 19 41.42 -11.71 15.44
N SER A 20 40.50 -12.62 15.73
CA SER A 20 39.76 -13.37 14.71
C SER A 20 38.25 -13.28 14.84
N THR A 21 37.69 -13.65 15.99
CA THR A 21 36.22 -13.76 16.15
C THR A 21 35.64 -13.22 17.45
N VAL A 22 36.48 -12.87 18.43
CA VAL A 22 35.99 -12.45 19.75
C VAL A 22 35.63 -10.97 19.73
N ASN A 23 34.52 -10.64 20.37
CA ASN A 23 34.05 -9.27 20.55
C ASN A 23 34.10 -8.89 22.02
N TRP A 24 34.30 -7.60 22.27
CA TRP A 24 34.49 -7.06 23.61
C TRP A 24 33.52 -5.92 23.90
N THR A 25 33.08 -5.79 25.14
CA THR A 25 32.30 -4.61 25.52
C THR A 25 33.20 -3.39 25.55
N VAL A 26 32.66 -2.19 25.28
CA VAL A 26 33.46 -0.95 25.35
C VAL A 26 34.10 -0.74 26.73
N ILE A 27 33.47 -1.23 27.81
CA ILE A 27 34.05 -1.16 29.15
C ILE A 27 35.24 -2.11 29.33
N ALA A 28 35.20 -3.30 28.72
CA ALA A 28 36.33 -4.22 28.76
C ALA A 28 37.52 -3.62 27.99
N PHE A 29 37.25 -3.02 26.84
CA PHE A 29 38.24 -2.28 26.06
C PHE A 29 38.85 -1.11 26.84
N HIS A 30 38.03 -0.27 27.48
CA HIS A 30 38.55 0.81 28.32
C HIS A 30 39.44 0.30 29.44
N ARG A 31 39.03 -0.76 30.15
CA ARG A 31 39.83 -1.36 31.24
C ARG A 31 41.16 -1.89 30.75
N PHE A 32 41.19 -2.58 29.60
CA PHE A 32 42.43 -3.01 28.96
C PHE A 32 43.40 -1.85 28.71
N LEU A 33 42.90 -0.73 28.17
CA LEU A 33 43.74 0.45 27.96
C LEU A 33 44.25 1.07 29.27
N GLN A 34 43.44 1.07 30.34
CA GLN A 34 43.89 1.55 31.65
C GLN A 34 44.93 0.60 32.27
N ASP A 35 44.75 -0.71 32.12
CA ASP A 35 45.69 -1.71 32.64
C ASP A 35 47.07 -1.55 31.96
N LEU A 36 47.10 -1.35 30.64
CA LEU A 36 48.34 -1.02 29.92
C LEU A 36 48.94 0.32 30.37
N ALA A 37 48.13 1.36 30.52
CA ALA A 37 48.61 2.66 30.98
C ALA A 37 49.09 2.67 32.44
N ASP A 38 48.79 1.62 33.22
CA ASP A 38 49.29 1.45 34.59
C ASP A 38 50.59 0.61 34.64
N ASP A 39 51.01 -0.01 33.52
CA ASP A 39 52.18 -0.87 33.48
C ASP A 39 53.50 -0.09 33.60
N ALA A 40 54.49 -0.72 34.21
CA ALA A 40 55.79 -0.08 34.44
C ALA A 40 56.65 0.05 33.17
N VAL A 41 56.40 -0.80 32.16
CA VAL A 41 57.12 -0.84 30.88
C VAL A 41 56.18 -1.43 29.82
N SER A 42 56.07 -0.77 28.68
CA SER A 42 55.38 -1.32 27.51
C SER A 42 56.09 -2.56 26.93
N SER A 43 55.35 -3.54 26.45
CA SER A 43 55.97 -4.77 25.92
C SER A 43 55.17 -5.40 24.78
N GLY A 44 55.85 -6.17 23.93
CA GLY A 44 55.20 -6.84 22.80
C GLY A 44 54.71 -5.84 21.73
N ASN A 45 53.45 -6.00 21.34
CA ASN A 45 52.72 -5.18 20.38
C ASN A 45 51.85 -4.10 21.05
N ASP A 46 51.93 -3.98 22.38
CA ASP A 46 51.17 -3.02 23.18
C ASP A 46 52.12 -1.96 23.73
N LEU A 47 52.30 -0.92 22.91
CA LEU A 47 53.30 0.12 23.11
C LEU A 47 52.69 1.31 23.88
N LEU A 48 52.20 1.00 25.08
CA LEU A 48 51.57 1.92 26.04
C LEU A 48 52.02 1.55 27.47
N ASP A 49 52.43 2.53 28.27
CA ASP A 49 52.78 2.36 29.69
C ASP A 49 52.52 3.63 30.55
N ILE A 50 52.89 3.58 31.84
CA ILE A 50 52.71 4.66 32.83
C ILE A 50 53.35 6.00 32.46
N THR A 51 54.23 6.03 31.46
CA THR A 51 54.88 7.27 31.01
C THR A 51 54.12 7.98 29.89
N ASP A 52 53.15 7.31 29.27
CA ASP A 52 52.36 7.83 28.16
C ASP A 52 51.13 8.63 28.64
N ASP A 53 50.53 9.40 27.72
CA ASP A 53 49.29 10.12 27.99
C ASP A 53 48.13 9.16 28.23
N THR A 54 47.20 9.53 29.12
CA THR A 54 46.01 8.71 29.44
C THR A 54 45.22 8.37 28.18
N PRO A 55 45.05 7.09 27.82
CA PRO A 55 44.55 6.71 26.50
C PRO A 55 43.05 6.92 26.32
N SER A 56 42.29 6.79 27.39
CA SER A 56 40.84 6.91 27.35
C SER A 56 40.26 7.43 28.66
N GLU A 57 39.12 8.10 28.55
CA GLU A 57 38.28 8.52 29.65
C GLU A 57 36.92 7.84 29.57
N ARG A 58 36.29 7.59 30.72
CA ARG A 58 34.92 7.08 30.79
C ARG A 58 34.00 8.11 31.46
N SER A 59 32.84 8.33 30.85
CA SER A 59 31.74 9.08 31.49
C SER A 59 30.80 8.14 32.25
N THR A 60 30.50 6.99 31.65
CA THR A 60 29.81 5.85 32.24
C THR A 60 30.47 4.57 31.75
N ASP A 61 30.03 3.41 32.24
CA ASP A 61 30.54 2.14 31.72
C ASP A 61 30.22 1.92 30.22
N ASN A 62 29.25 2.65 29.65
CA ASN A 62 28.90 2.52 28.23
C ASN A 62 29.33 3.73 27.37
N ILE A 63 30.01 4.73 27.94
CA ILE A 63 30.40 5.95 27.21
C ILE A 63 31.90 6.21 27.42
N ILE A 64 32.68 5.90 26.39
CA ILE A 64 34.13 6.01 26.38
C ILE A 64 34.57 7.09 25.37
N THR A 65 35.55 7.89 25.77
CA THR A 65 36.24 8.86 24.91
C THR A 65 37.70 8.45 24.80
N LEU A 66 38.24 8.38 23.57
CA LEU A 66 39.67 8.21 23.33
C LEU A 66 40.33 9.58 23.27
N ASN A 67 41.40 9.74 24.06
CA ASN A 67 42.18 10.97 24.09
C ASN A 67 43.16 10.99 22.93
N THR A 68 43.50 12.17 22.42
CA THR A 68 44.57 12.28 21.41
C THR A 68 45.90 11.81 22.01
N PRO A 69 46.72 11.01 21.30
CA PRO A 69 46.61 10.62 19.88
C PRO A 69 45.82 9.33 19.60
N TYR A 70 45.23 8.70 20.61
CA TYR A 70 44.64 7.36 20.50
C TYR A 70 43.37 7.31 19.65
N ASN A 71 43.25 6.27 18.82
CA ASN A 71 42.10 6.07 17.93
C ASN A 71 41.90 4.60 17.58
N ILE A 72 40.66 4.24 17.24
CA ILE A 72 40.28 2.98 16.60
C ILE A 72 39.88 3.23 15.14
N ASP A 73 39.98 2.18 14.33
CA ASP A 73 39.43 2.13 12.98
C ASP A 73 38.06 1.42 12.94
N ASP A 74 37.46 1.37 11.75
CA ASP A 74 36.16 0.73 11.54
C ASP A 74 36.21 -0.76 11.86
N THR A 75 37.30 -1.43 11.51
CA THR A 75 37.49 -2.86 11.79
C THR A 75 37.46 -3.16 13.28
N LEU A 76 38.19 -2.40 14.12
CA LEU A 76 38.10 -2.61 15.57
C LEU A 76 36.73 -2.23 16.12
N ALA A 77 36.05 -1.21 15.57
CA ALA A 77 34.71 -0.85 15.98
C ALA A 77 33.67 -1.98 15.76
N GLU A 78 33.82 -2.80 14.71
CA GLU A 78 32.96 -3.96 14.45
C GLU A 78 33.03 -5.03 15.55
N HIS A 79 34.15 -5.08 16.29
CA HIS A 79 34.40 -6.03 17.38
C HIS A 79 34.11 -5.47 18.78
N LEU A 80 33.58 -4.26 18.86
CA LEU A 80 33.21 -3.61 20.10
C LEU A 80 31.69 -3.42 20.18
N PHE A 81 31.12 -3.59 21.37
CA PHE A 81 29.68 -3.46 21.60
C PHE A 81 29.34 -2.98 23.01
N ASP A 82 28.05 -2.80 23.28
CA ASP A 82 27.53 -2.39 24.59
C ASP A 82 28.02 -1.00 25.05
N GLY A 83 28.05 -0.05 24.12
CA GLY A 83 28.29 1.35 24.41
C GLY A 83 28.78 2.11 23.19
N SER A 84 29.39 3.27 23.41
CA SER A 84 29.87 4.17 22.35
C SER A 84 31.32 4.59 22.57
N ILE A 85 32.00 4.89 21.47
CA ILE A 85 33.34 5.48 21.45
C ILE A 85 33.31 6.83 20.74
N THR A 86 33.84 7.86 21.40
CA THR A 86 34.12 9.16 20.81
C THR A 86 35.62 9.35 20.67
N GLN A 87 36.11 9.80 19.51
CA GLN A 87 37.53 10.05 19.27
C GLN A 87 37.76 11.34 18.47
N ALA A 88 39.03 11.70 18.26
CA ALA A 88 39.42 12.87 17.47
C ALA A 88 38.69 14.15 17.90
N SER A 89 38.68 14.44 19.21
CA SER A 89 37.99 15.60 19.79
C SER A 89 36.48 15.68 19.46
N GLY A 90 35.84 14.55 19.17
CA GLY A 90 34.43 14.48 18.83
C GLY A 90 34.14 14.48 17.33
N ASP A 91 35.15 14.47 16.47
CA ASP A 91 34.96 14.45 15.02
C ASP A 91 34.56 13.07 14.50
N THR A 92 34.87 12.00 15.23
CA THR A 92 34.41 10.65 14.93
C THR A 92 33.70 10.06 16.15
N VAL A 93 32.50 9.50 15.92
CA VAL A 93 31.69 8.85 16.96
C VAL A 93 31.15 7.53 16.42
N TYR A 94 31.39 6.45 17.18
CA TYR A 94 30.74 5.16 17.04
C TYR A 94 29.69 5.03 18.14
N SER A 95 28.41 5.06 17.78
CA SER A 95 27.28 4.96 18.70
C SER A 95 26.86 3.51 18.91
N GLY A 96 26.50 3.13 20.13
CA GLY A 96 25.98 1.79 20.43
C GLY A 96 24.56 1.61 19.91
N LEU A 97 24.30 0.45 19.31
CA LEU A 97 22.99 0.00 18.87
C LEU A 97 22.66 -1.34 19.52
N VAL A 98 21.48 -1.42 20.14
CA VAL A 98 20.89 -2.64 20.69
C VAL A 98 19.58 -2.90 19.95
N VAL A 99 19.46 -4.05 19.31
CA VAL A 99 18.19 -4.48 18.71
C VAL A 99 17.55 -5.53 19.60
N VAL A 100 16.33 -5.27 20.02
CA VAL A 100 15.51 -6.18 20.83
C VAL A 100 14.33 -6.71 20.03
N GLY A 101 13.84 -7.88 20.41
CA GLY A 101 12.58 -8.44 19.92
C GLY A 101 12.67 -9.92 19.57
N SER A 102 11.92 -10.34 18.56
CA SER A 102 11.82 -11.73 18.14
C SER A 102 11.65 -11.80 16.64
N VAL A 103 12.45 -12.65 15.99
CA VAL A 103 12.39 -12.89 14.55
C VAL A 103 12.47 -14.39 14.28
N PRO A 104 11.92 -14.89 13.16
CA PRO A 104 12.13 -16.26 12.72
C PRO A 104 13.61 -16.63 12.56
N ALA A 105 13.89 -17.93 12.56
CA ALA A 105 15.26 -18.41 12.39
C ALA A 105 15.79 -18.02 11.00
N ALA A 106 17.06 -17.62 10.93
CA ALA A 106 17.73 -17.15 9.71
C ALA A 106 17.29 -15.78 9.18
N THR A 107 16.32 -15.10 9.82
CA THR A 107 16.03 -13.69 9.53
C THR A 107 17.29 -12.85 9.77
N ASN A 108 17.65 -12.07 8.76
CA ASN A 108 18.78 -11.16 8.82
C ASN A 108 18.25 -9.75 9.10
N LEU A 109 18.92 -9.01 9.97
CA LEU A 109 18.60 -7.61 10.22
C LEU A 109 19.36 -6.73 9.24
N GLN A 110 18.68 -5.79 8.61
CA GLN A 110 19.29 -4.76 7.77
C GLN A 110 19.40 -3.47 8.56
N LEU A 111 20.52 -2.77 8.38
CA LEU A 111 20.76 -1.45 8.94
C LEU A 111 20.87 -0.46 7.80
N VAL A 112 20.14 0.65 7.89
CA VAL A 112 20.12 1.72 6.91
C VAL A 112 20.54 3.02 7.58
N GLN A 113 21.46 3.73 6.93
CA GLN A 113 21.92 5.07 7.30
C GLN A 113 22.17 5.85 6.01
N ASP A 114 21.78 7.13 5.97
CA ASP A 114 21.99 8.00 4.79
C ASP A 114 21.42 7.39 3.50
N ASN A 115 20.21 6.82 3.60
CA ASN A 115 19.53 6.09 2.52
C ASN A 115 20.37 4.97 1.87
N ALA A 116 21.30 4.37 2.60
CA ALA A 116 22.12 3.25 2.14
C ALA A 116 22.11 2.10 3.14
N LEU A 117 22.15 0.87 2.62
CA LEU A 117 22.34 -0.34 3.44
C LEU A 117 23.78 -0.38 3.95
N LEU A 118 23.94 -0.54 5.27
CA LEU A 118 25.23 -0.82 5.86
C LEU A 118 25.68 -2.25 5.52
N THR A 119 26.98 -2.44 5.34
CA THR A 119 27.55 -3.76 5.04
C THR A 119 27.34 -4.69 6.22
N ASN A 120 26.69 -5.82 5.98
CA ASN A 120 26.38 -6.77 7.03
C ASN A 120 27.60 -7.64 7.37
N TYR A 121 28.16 -7.43 8.56
CA TYR A 121 29.15 -8.31 9.20
C TYR A 121 28.57 -9.10 10.39
N TRP A 122 27.34 -8.79 10.81
CA TRP A 122 26.65 -9.41 11.96
C TRP A 122 25.86 -10.68 11.60
N THR A 123 25.73 -11.01 10.31
CA THR A 123 24.90 -12.11 9.80
C THR A 123 23.45 -12.01 10.27
N THR A 124 22.91 -13.02 10.99
CA THR A 124 21.56 -13.02 11.59
C THR A 124 21.51 -12.28 12.94
N GLY A 125 22.65 -11.83 13.45
CA GLY A 125 22.79 -11.18 14.75
C GLY A 125 24.15 -11.51 15.38
N ILE A 126 24.80 -10.51 15.97
CA ILE A 126 26.04 -10.68 16.73
C ILE A 126 25.87 -10.10 18.14
N ASN A 127 26.56 -10.70 19.10
CA ASN A 127 26.46 -10.34 20.52
C ASN A 127 25.02 -10.43 21.07
N ALA A 128 24.21 -11.35 20.53
CA ALA A 128 22.84 -11.60 20.95
C ALA A 128 22.75 -12.10 22.40
N ASP A 129 21.61 -11.84 23.06
CA ASP A 129 21.29 -12.38 24.37
C ASP A 129 19.82 -12.80 24.39
N ALA A 130 19.60 -14.10 24.22
CA ALA A 130 18.27 -14.67 24.15
C ALA A 130 17.48 -14.52 25.47
N ALA A 131 18.16 -14.47 26.63
CA ALA A 131 17.48 -14.29 27.92
C ALA A 131 16.90 -12.88 28.08
N ALA A 132 17.49 -11.90 27.39
CA ALA A 132 17.06 -10.51 27.38
C ALA A 132 16.26 -10.12 26.12
N ASN A 133 15.95 -11.08 25.23
CA ASN A 133 15.36 -10.84 23.90
C ASN A 133 16.18 -9.84 23.05
N ILE A 134 17.51 -9.92 23.13
CA ILE A 134 18.42 -9.09 22.34
C ILE A 134 18.84 -9.88 21.10
N LEU A 135 18.56 -9.32 19.93
CA LEU A 135 18.88 -9.88 18.61
C LEU A 135 20.28 -9.46 18.13
N LEU A 136 20.71 -8.24 18.45
CA LEU A 136 21.95 -7.65 17.94
C LEU A 136 22.49 -6.60 18.92
N ARG A 137 23.80 -6.59 19.17
CA ARG A 137 24.52 -5.46 19.79
C ARG A 137 25.79 -5.15 19.04
N ILE A 138 25.91 -3.92 18.56
CA ILE A 138 27.07 -3.42 17.81
C ILE A 138 27.28 -1.93 18.09
N MET A 139 28.36 -1.37 17.54
CA MET A 139 28.46 0.06 17.33
C MET A 139 28.28 0.41 15.85
N VAL A 140 27.76 1.60 15.57
CA VAL A 140 27.63 2.14 14.21
C VAL A 140 28.30 3.50 14.19
N LYS A 141 29.12 3.79 13.17
CA LYS A 141 29.67 5.13 12.98
C LYS A 141 28.53 6.10 12.67
N THR A 142 28.37 7.14 13.48
CA THR A 142 27.28 8.13 13.35
C THR A 142 27.79 9.53 13.12
N ARG A 143 29.09 9.75 13.29
CA ARG A 143 29.77 11.01 13.02
C ARG A 143 31.14 10.72 12.46
N ASP A 144 31.52 11.47 11.43
CA ASP A 144 32.83 11.37 10.79
C ASP A 144 33.31 12.74 10.33
N ALA A 145 34.62 13.00 10.45
CA ALA A 145 35.25 14.27 10.08
C ALA A 145 34.50 15.53 10.57
N GLY A 146 33.90 15.47 11.77
CA GLY A 146 33.18 16.60 12.36
C GLY A 146 31.76 16.83 11.80
N ALA A 147 31.23 15.90 11.01
CA ALA A 147 29.86 15.94 10.49
C ALA A 147 29.05 14.71 10.93
N ASP A 148 27.80 14.93 11.32
CA ASP A 148 26.89 13.83 11.62
C ASP A 148 26.44 13.16 10.33
N ILE A 149 26.52 11.84 10.27
CA ILE A 149 26.02 11.05 9.14
C ILE A 149 24.50 10.99 9.28
N ASP A 150 23.78 11.60 8.35
CA ASP A 150 22.31 11.66 8.34
C ASP A 150 21.71 12.13 9.68
N GLY A 151 22.36 13.09 10.35
CA GLY A 151 21.95 13.55 11.67
C GLY A 151 21.93 12.46 12.75
N LYS A 152 22.78 11.44 12.60
CA LYS A 152 22.86 10.22 13.43
C LYS A 152 21.64 9.33 13.36
N LYS A 153 20.81 9.47 12.32
CA LYS A 153 19.62 8.63 12.13
C LYS A 153 20.03 7.25 11.65
N LEU A 154 19.34 6.24 12.18
CA LEU A 154 19.46 4.85 11.78
C LEU A 154 18.07 4.27 11.60
N ARG A 155 17.92 3.39 10.62
CA ARG A 155 16.75 2.51 10.49
C ARG A 155 17.20 1.07 10.57
N VAL A 156 16.61 0.32 11.49
CA VAL A 156 16.74 -1.14 11.56
C VAL A 156 15.50 -1.71 10.88
N GLN A 157 15.67 -2.68 9.99
CA GLN A 157 14.56 -3.36 9.32
C GLN A 157 14.80 -4.86 9.19
N ALA A 158 13.73 -5.62 9.09
CA ALA A 158 13.73 -7.04 8.78
C ALA A 158 12.77 -7.28 7.62
N ARG A 159 13.31 -7.71 6.48
CA ARG A 159 12.56 -7.91 5.22
C ARG A 159 12.82 -9.29 4.62
N GLU A 160 12.76 -10.34 5.43
CA GLU A 160 12.94 -11.72 4.97
C GLU A 160 11.66 -12.23 4.29
N LEU A 161 11.74 -12.59 3.01
CA LEU A 161 10.58 -13.14 2.29
C LEU A 161 10.07 -14.42 2.97
N GLY A 162 8.75 -14.52 3.17
CA GLY A 162 8.10 -15.56 3.97
C GLY A 162 7.85 -15.17 5.43
N ASP A 163 8.44 -14.07 5.92
CA ASP A 163 8.15 -13.48 7.23
C ASP A 163 7.37 -12.17 7.06
N THR A 164 6.67 -11.74 8.12
CA THR A 164 6.16 -10.36 8.23
C THR A 164 7.33 -9.38 8.28
N TYR A 165 7.17 -8.20 7.71
CA TYR A 165 8.20 -7.18 7.69
C TYR A 165 8.07 -6.27 8.91
N ALA A 166 9.20 -5.71 9.34
CA ALA A 166 9.22 -4.74 10.43
C ALA A 166 10.34 -3.72 10.20
N GLU A 167 10.12 -2.50 10.67
CA GLU A 167 11.15 -1.46 10.70
C GLU A 167 11.04 -0.58 11.94
N PHE A 168 12.18 -0.04 12.36
CA PHE A 168 12.30 0.87 13.48
C PHE A 168 13.32 1.95 13.15
N SER A 169 12.91 3.21 13.20
CA SER A 169 13.79 4.36 13.01
C SER A 169 14.16 4.97 14.35
N LEU A 170 15.43 5.35 14.52
CA LEU A 170 15.93 6.03 15.72
C LEU A 170 16.98 7.08 15.36
N THR A 171 17.29 7.95 16.33
CA THR A 171 18.46 8.84 16.28
C THR A 171 19.43 8.39 17.35
N ALA A 172 20.64 8.02 16.93
CA ALA A 172 21.63 7.43 17.81
C ALA A 172 22.30 8.48 18.69
N GLY A 173 22.40 8.16 19.99
CA GLY A 173 23.10 8.96 20.99
C GLY A 173 24.49 8.40 21.35
N LEU A 174 25.04 8.92 22.45
CA LEU A 174 26.13 8.25 23.17
C LEU A 174 25.55 7.11 24.03
N GLY A 175 26.36 6.10 24.30
CA GLY A 175 25.92 4.86 24.94
C GLY A 175 25.13 3.98 23.98
N ASN A 176 24.12 3.29 24.49
CA ASN A 176 23.28 2.36 23.73
C ASN A 176 21.96 3.02 23.32
N SER A 177 21.67 3.03 22.01
CA SER A 177 20.35 3.33 21.46
C SER A 177 19.62 2.03 21.12
N THR A 178 18.32 1.97 21.37
CA THR A 178 17.55 0.72 21.23
C THR A 178 16.57 0.78 20.06
N ALA A 179 16.57 -0.27 19.22
CA ALA A 179 15.57 -0.54 18.19
C ALA A 179 14.77 -1.80 18.54
N ALA A 180 13.48 -1.81 18.22
CA ALA A 180 12.61 -2.96 18.47
C ALA A 180 12.12 -3.57 17.15
N ILE A 181 12.37 -4.86 16.94
CA ILE A 181 12.01 -5.60 15.72
C ILE A 181 11.28 -6.89 16.09
N PHE A 182 10.04 -7.02 15.61
CA PHE A 182 9.22 -8.21 15.80
C PHE A 182 8.68 -8.67 14.46
N THR A 183 9.02 -9.89 14.08
CA THR A 183 8.53 -10.54 12.88
C THR A 183 8.10 -11.97 13.19
N SER A 184 7.30 -12.54 12.31
CA SER A 184 6.81 -13.92 12.39
C SER A 184 6.67 -14.49 10.99
N ALA A 185 6.59 -15.82 10.86
CA ALA A 185 6.20 -16.42 9.59
C ALA A 185 4.88 -15.82 9.09
N ASP A 186 4.85 -15.46 7.81
CA ASP A 186 3.71 -14.82 7.15
C ASP A 186 2.88 -15.88 6.40
N LEU A 187 1.67 -16.13 6.89
CA LEU A 187 0.76 -17.12 6.32
C LEU A 187 0.23 -16.71 4.94
N ASN A 188 0.32 -15.43 4.59
CA ASN A 188 -0.10 -14.88 3.30
C ASN A 188 1.05 -14.78 2.30
N ASN A 189 2.27 -15.23 2.66
CA ASN A 189 3.40 -15.33 1.76
C ASN A 189 3.87 -16.79 1.63
N ALA A 190 3.07 -17.60 0.94
CA ALA A 190 3.27 -19.04 0.80
C ALA A 190 4.12 -19.42 -0.42
N ASN A 191 4.21 -18.55 -1.43
CA ASN A 191 4.94 -18.83 -2.67
C ASN A 191 6.45 -18.57 -2.52
N ASP A 192 7.26 -19.37 -3.20
CA ASP A 192 8.70 -19.14 -3.23
C ASP A 192 9.10 -17.95 -4.10
N ALA A 193 10.31 -17.42 -3.85
CA ALA A 193 10.82 -16.25 -4.55
C ALA A 193 10.93 -16.43 -6.08
N GLY A 194 11.12 -17.65 -6.58
CA GLY A 194 11.22 -17.93 -8.01
C GLY A 194 9.86 -17.84 -8.70
N THR A 195 8.82 -18.35 -8.04
CA THR A 195 7.43 -18.29 -8.48
C THR A 195 6.94 -16.84 -8.53
N ILE A 196 7.10 -16.11 -7.43
CA ILE A 196 6.69 -14.70 -7.34
C ILE A 196 7.44 -13.83 -8.36
N GLY A 197 8.72 -14.12 -8.56
CA GLY A 197 9.57 -13.47 -9.56
C GLY A 197 9.03 -13.59 -11.00
N GLY A 198 8.29 -14.66 -11.30
CA GLY A 198 7.75 -14.96 -12.62
C GLY A 198 6.40 -14.33 -12.98
N TRP A 199 5.71 -13.69 -12.02
CA TRP A 199 4.41 -13.03 -12.26
C TRP A 199 4.58 -11.72 -13.02
N SER A 200 4.48 -11.81 -14.34
CA SER A 200 4.67 -10.68 -15.28
C SER A 200 3.39 -9.93 -15.61
N SER A 201 2.21 -10.45 -15.25
CA SER A 201 0.93 -9.75 -15.45
C SER A 201 0.67 -8.67 -14.40
N ILE A 202 1.33 -8.75 -13.23
CA ILE A 202 1.23 -7.72 -12.22
C ILE A 202 2.05 -6.52 -12.67
N SER A 203 1.42 -5.37 -12.84
CA SER A 203 2.07 -4.11 -13.22
C SER A 203 1.74 -3.01 -12.24
N ASN A 204 2.57 -1.97 -12.22
CA ASN A 204 2.34 -0.75 -11.46
C ASN A 204 2.51 0.45 -12.38
N THR A 205 1.56 1.39 -12.32
CA THR A 205 1.71 2.70 -12.92
C THR A 205 2.02 3.72 -11.81
N GLU A 206 3.30 4.04 -11.66
CA GLU A 206 3.85 4.93 -10.62
C GLU A 206 3.48 6.40 -10.86
N GLY A 207 3.27 7.18 -9.79
CA GLY A 207 2.88 8.61 -9.86
C GLY A 207 1.42 8.83 -9.45
N LEU A 208 0.94 10.07 -9.48
CA LEU A 208 -0.44 10.42 -9.12
C LEU A 208 -1.42 9.69 -10.03
N ARG A 209 -2.36 8.96 -9.44
CA ARG A 209 -3.43 8.22 -10.13
C ARG A 209 -4.77 8.63 -9.58
N LEU A 210 -5.72 8.77 -10.50
CA LEU A 210 -7.11 9.10 -10.23
C LEU A 210 -7.92 7.82 -10.44
N ILE A 211 -8.45 7.27 -9.35
CA ILE A 211 -9.15 5.99 -9.34
C ILE A 211 -10.45 6.17 -8.55
N ASP A 212 -11.60 5.85 -9.15
CA ASP A 212 -12.90 5.76 -8.47
C ASP A 212 -13.02 4.38 -7.82
N VAL A 213 -12.46 4.23 -6.61
CA VAL A 213 -12.44 2.97 -5.89
C VAL A 213 -13.82 2.62 -5.35
N ASN A 214 -14.57 3.61 -4.85
CA ASN A 214 -15.86 3.39 -4.20
C ASN A 214 -17.06 3.35 -5.17
N GLY A 215 -16.84 3.67 -6.45
CA GLY A 215 -17.84 3.64 -7.52
C GLY A 215 -18.86 4.79 -7.44
N ASP A 216 -18.48 5.94 -6.88
CA ASP A 216 -19.37 7.10 -6.72
C ASP A 216 -19.26 8.14 -7.86
N ALA A 217 -18.47 7.83 -8.90
CA ALA A 217 -18.16 8.67 -10.05
C ALA A 217 -17.31 9.91 -9.73
N ALA A 218 -16.69 9.98 -8.55
CA ALA A 218 -15.63 10.94 -8.24
C ALA A 218 -14.30 10.20 -8.03
N ASP A 219 -13.29 10.58 -8.82
CA ASP A 219 -11.98 9.96 -8.70
C ASP A 219 -11.30 10.33 -7.37
N GLU A 220 -10.60 9.36 -6.79
CA GLU A 220 -9.72 9.54 -5.64
C GLU A 220 -8.25 9.49 -6.04
N GLU A 221 -7.43 10.20 -5.27
CA GLU A 221 -6.00 10.34 -5.56
C GLU A 221 -5.18 9.26 -4.85
N TYR A 222 -4.27 8.63 -5.59
CA TYR A 222 -3.32 7.61 -5.13
C TYR A 222 -1.92 7.89 -5.73
N TYR A 223 -0.85 7.33 -5.18
CA TYR A 223 0.52 7.51 -5.72
C TYR A 223 0.98 6.37 -6.64
N SER A 224 0.10 5.42 -6.91
CA SER A 224 0.36 4.26 -7.74
C SER A 224 -0.95 3.64 -8.19
N GLU A 225 -0.94 2.91 -9.30
CA GLU A 225 -2.05 2.05 -9.72
C GLU A 225 -1.50 0.66 -10.05
N TRP A 226 -1.71 -0.28 -9.14
CA TRP A 226 -1.37 -1.68 -9.34
C TRP A 226 -2.50 -2.39 -10.10
N ASN A 227 -2.12 -3.22 -11.07
CA ASN A 227 -3.00 -4.11 -11.80
C ASN A 227 -2.58 -5.56 -11.54
N LEU A 228 -3.53 -6.43 -11.20
CA LEU A 228 -3.29 -7.85 -10.89
C LEU A 228 -3.07 -8.69 -12.17
N GLY A 229 -3.69 -8.27 -13.27
CA GLY A 229 -3.76 -9.01 -14.51
C GLY A 229 -4.47 -10.34 -14.31
N THR A 230 -3.74 -11.45 -14.42
CA THR A 230 -4.30 -12.79 -14.21
C THR A 230 -4.11 -13.32 -12.78
N GLN A 231 -3.49 -12.55 -11.91
CA GLN A 231 -3.15 -12.97 -10.55
C GLN A 231 -4.25 -12.63 -9.55
N SER A 232 -4.16 -13.21 -8.35
CA SER A 232 -5.03 -12.86 -7.23
C SER A 232 -4.52 -11.63 -6.46
N ILE A 233 -5.39 -11.03 -5.65
CA ILE A 233 -5.01 -9.93 -4.75
C ILE A 233 -3.90 -10.33 -3.76
N ASN A 234 -3.86 -11.60 -3.33
CA ASN A 234 -2.79 -12.09 -2.46
C ASN A 234 -1.47 -12.23 -3.20
N ASP A 235 -1.50 -12.60 -4.48
CA ASP A 235 -0.28 -12.63 -5.29
C ASP A 235 0.30 -11.22 -5.46
N LEU A 236 -0.52 -10.16 -5.52
CA LEU A 236 -0.01 -8.78 -5.47
C LEU A 236 0.67 -8.46 -4.14
N TYR A 237 0.09 -8.88 -3.01
CA TYR A 237 0.72 -8.76 -1.70
C TYR A 237 2.10 -9.46 -1.67
N GLU A 238 2.18 -10.68 -2.16
CA GLU A 238 3.44 -11.42 -2.24
C GLU A 238 4.44 -10.78 -3.21
N ARG A 239 3.97 -10.27 -4.36
CA ARG A 239 4.80 -9.60 -5.37
C ARG A 239 5.45 -8.34 -4.82
N THR A 240 4.68 -7.51 -4.13
CA THR A 240 5.16 -6.25 -3.55
C THR A 240 6.13 -6.51 -2.40
N LYS A 241 5.88 -7.51 -1.53
CA LYS A 241 6.88 -7.98 -0.56
C LYS A 241 8.16 -8.47 -1.24
N TRP A 242 8.03 -9.25 -2.31
CA TRP A 242 9.18 -9.73 -3.07
C TRP A 242 10.00 -8.57 -3.63
N ILE A 243 9.37 -7.53 -4.19
CA ILE A 243 10.07 -6.30 -4.62
C ILE A 243 10.83 -5.66 -3.44
N GLN A 244 10.26 -5.68 -2.24
CA GLN A 244 10.77 -5.02 -1.04
C GLN A 244 11.78 -5.86 -0.23
N ARG A 245 11.95 -7.15 -0.56
CA ARG A 245 12.72 -8.13 0.24
C ARG A 245 14.20 -7.77 0.42
N ARG A 246 14.83 -8.40 1.43
CA ARG A 246 16.28 -8.37 1.62
C ARG A 246 17.03 -8.84 0.37
N GLY A 247 18.01 -8.06 -0.07
CA GLY A 247 18.82 -8.33 -1.25
C GLY A 247 18.06 -8.11 -2.56
N SER A 248 16.98 -7.32 -2.54
CA SER A 248 16.23 -7.01 -3.75
C SER A 248 17.08 -6.19 -4.73
N SER A 249 17.01 -6.57 -6.00
CA SER A 249 17.51 -5.77 -7.12
C SER A 249 16.40 -5.00 -7.83
N GLU A 250 15.15 -5.19 -7.41
CA GLU A 250 14.00 -4.53 -8.02
C GLU A 250 13.99 -3.04 -7.68
N THR A 251 13.44 -2.27 -8.60
CA THR A 251 13.19 -0.84 -8.37
C THR A 251 11.71 -0.55 -8.36
N ILE A 252 11.32 0.41 -7.54
CA ILE A 252 9.98 1.01 -7.51
C ILE A 252 10.17 2.51 -7.27
N HIS A 253 9.48 3.35 -8.04
CA HIS A 253 9.71 4.80 -8.10
C HIS A 253 11.20 5.12 -8.31
N GLY A 254 11.87 4.40 -9.21
CA GLY A 254 13.30 4.57 -9.47
C GLY A 254 14.26 4.26 -8.30
N MET A 255 13.78 3.79 -7.14
CA MET A 255 14.61 3.45 -5.99
C MET A 255 14.62 1.95 -5.70
N ASN A 256 15.68 1.45 -5.05
CA ASN A 256 15.76 0.05 -4.66
C ASN A 256 14.59 -0.32 -3.73
N GLY A 257 13.86 -1.40 -4.04
CA GLY A 257 12.70 -1.82 -3.29
C GLY A 257 12.98 -2.12 -1.81
N GLU A 258 14.19 -2.59 -1.46
CA GLU A 258 14.60 -2.82 -0.07
C GLU A 258 14.72 -1.52 0.75
N LEU A 259 14.84 -0.38 0.09
CA LEU A 259 14.82 0.94 0.72
C LEU A 259 13.46 1.63 0.64
N PHE A 260 12.56 1.16 -0.22
CA PHE A 260 11.23 1.73 -0.41
C PHE A 260 10.35 1.50 0.83
N ARG A 261 9.53 2.49 1.16
CA ARG A 261 8.66 2.57 2.34
C ARG A 261 7.27 3.14 2.00
N GLY A 262 7.06 3.64 0.78
CA GLY A 262 5.88 4.45 0.45
C GLY A 262 5.98 5.86 1.03
N ILE A 263 4.85 6.56 1.10
CA ILE A 263 4.81 7.95 1.55
C ILE A 263 5.15 8.04 3.04
N THR A 264 6.25 8.73 3.36
CA THR A 264 6.61 9.03 4.75
C THR A 264 6.17 10.42 5.17
N HIS A 265 6.01 11.35 4.23
CA HIS A 265 5.51 12.70 4.49
C HIS A 265 4.64 13.19 3.34
N SER A 266 3.60 13.95 3.67
CA SER A 266 2.85 14.77 2.71
C SER A 266 2.98 16.23 3.11
N LEU A 267 3.04 17.13 2.14
CA LEU A 267 3.10 18.56 2.40
C LEU A 267 2.42 19.35 1.30
N ASN A 268 1.78 20.45 1.67
CA ASN A 268 1.41 21.44 0.67
C ASN A 268 2.61 22.33 0.34
N TYR A 269 2.64 22.91 -0.86
CA TYR A 269 3.63 23.90 -1.28
C TYR A 269 2.97 25.14 -1.85
N THR A 270 3.75 26.21 -1.95
CA THR A 270 3.35 27.48 -2.56
C THR A 270 4.50 28.12 -3.31
N GLY A 271 4.19 29.07 -4.19
CA GLY A 271 5.20 29.89 -4.86
C GLY A 271 6.09 29.07 -5.78
N GLU A 272 5.50 28.07 -6.46
CA GLU A 272 6.23 27.30 -7.46
C GLU A 272 6.77 28.20 -8.58
N ALA A 273 7.99 27.90 -9.00
CA ALA A 273 8.66 28.55 -10.11
C ALA A 273 9.44 27.51 -10.93
N SER A 274 9.45 27.71 -12.25
CA SER A 274 10.08 26.80 -13.23
C SER A 274 9.48 25.38 -13.23
N GLY A 275 8.25 25.25 -12.73
CA GLY A 275 7.47 24.02 -12.68
C GLY A 275 6.89 23.54 -14.01
N PRO A 276 6.21 22.38 -14.02
CA PRO A 276 5.91 21.56 -12.83
C PRO A 276 7.13 20.76 -12.32
N PHE A 277 7.09 20.34 -11.06
CA PHE A 277 7.92 19.23 -10.58
C PHE A 277 7.62 17.94 -11.36
N GLN A 278 8.56 17.00 -11.38
CA GLN A 278 8.42 15.70 -12.03
C GLN A 278 8.34 14.60 -10.98
N GLU A 279 7.34 13.73 -11.10
CA GLU A 279 7.24 12.53 -10.25
C GLU A 279 8.48 11.64 -10.43
N ASP A 280 8.81 10.91 -9.36
CA ASP A 280 10.02 10.11 -9.17
C ASP A 280 11.34 10.88 -9.16
N GLU A 281 11.30 12.22 -9.11
CA GLU A 281 12.51 13.02 -8.98
C GLU A 281 12.99 13.16 -7.54
N ILE A 282 14.30 13.36 -7.38
CA ILE A 282 14.90 13.68 -6.08
C ILE A 282 14.66 15.14 -5.76
N LEU A 283 14.02 15.41 -4.63
CA LEU A 283 13.85 16.72 -4.05
C LEU A 283 14.98 17.01 -3.05
N SER A 284 15.39 18.27 -2.97
CA SER A 284 16.37 18.72 -1.97
C SER A 284 16.00 20.08 -1.39
N TRP A 285 16.42 20.34 -0.15
CA TRP A 285 16.23 21.61 0.55
C TRP A 285 17.33 21.85 1.58
N GLY A 286 17.43 23.09 2.05
CA GLY A 286 18.30 23.47 3.17
C GLY A 286 19.80 23.31 2.89
N SER A 287 20.59 23.43 3.96
CA SER A 287 22.04 23.24 3.94
C SER A 287 22.55 22.84 5.33
N GLY A 288 23.63 22.06 5.41
CA GLY A 288 24.17 21.60 6.68
C GLY A 288 23.11 20.87 7.52
N ALA A 289 22.93 21.29 8.78
CA ALA A 289 22.00 20.64 9.71
C ALA A 289 20.51 20.77 9.33
N THR A 290 20.15 21.66 8.39
CA THR A 290 18.78 21.79 7.88
C THR A 290 18.59 21.16 6.50
N ALA A 291 19.62 20.49 5.97
CA ALA A 291 19.54 19.82 4.69
C ALA A 291 18.64 18.57 4.78
N GLY A 292 17.96 18.27 3.68
CA GLY A 292 17.26 17.00 3.51
C GLY A 292 17.03 16.68 2.04
N THR A 293 16.80 15.40 1.78
CA THR A 293 16.44 14.89 0.45
C THR A 293 15.25 13.96 0.54
N ALA A 294 14.44 13.95 -0.51
CA ALA A 294 13.32 13.02 -0.66
C ALA A 294 13.18 12.58 -2.10
N ILE A 295 12.41 11.53 -2.33
CA ILE A 295 11.85 11.24 -3.65
C ILE A 295 10.38 11.66 -3.69
N LEU A 296 9.97 12.28 -4.80
CA LEU A 296 8.58 12.69 -5.05
C LEU A 296 7.78 11.52 -5.62
N LEU A 297 6.89 10.92 -4.82
CA LEU A 297 6.12 9.73 -5.24
C LEU A 297 4.84 10.09 -5.99
N ALA A 298 4.23 11.22 -5.63
CA ALA A 298 3.09 11.78 -6.35
C ALA A 298 3.04 13.30 -6.20
N LEU A 299 2.55 13.95 -7.25
CA LEU A 299 2.37 15.40 -7.34
C LEU A 299 0.92 15.72 -7.70
N ASP A 300 0.20 16.33 -6.76
CA ASP A 300 -1.02 17.06 -7.04
C ASP A 300 -0.65 18.54 -7.26
N ASP A 301 -0.69 18.98 -8.52
CA ASP A 301 -0.25 20.31 -8.97
C ASP A 301 -1.44 21.19 -9.37
N ASP A 302 -1.63 22.30 -8.64
CA ASP A 302 -2.59 23.38 -8.91
C ASP A 302 -1.84 24.69 -9.32
N GLY A 303 -0.78 24.52 -10.11
CA GLY A 303 -0.04 25.55 -10.83
C GLY A 303 1.04 26.27 -10.02
N THR A 304 0.65 27.00 -8.97
CA THR A 304 1.64 27.66 -8.06
C THR A 304 1.56 27.17 -6.62
N THR A 305 0.62 26.26 -6.39
CA THR A 305 0.30 25.61 -5.13
C THR A 305 -0.03 24.16 -5.45
N GLY A 306 0.04 23.29 -4.45
CA GLY A 306 -0.30 21.89 -4.62
C GLY A 306 0.18 21.07 -3.44
N ASN A 307 0.19 19.76 -3.60
CA ASN A 307 0.61 18.80 -2.59
C ASN A 307 1.74 17.91 -3.13
N PHE A 308 2.81 17.77 -2.35
CA PHE A 308 3.83 16.75 -2.55
C PHE A 308 3.58 15.58 -1.61
N TYR A 309 3.70 14.39 -2.16
CA TYR A 309 3.70 13.13 -1.42
C TYR A 309 5.04 12.46 -1.60
N ILE A 310 5.80 12.33 -0.51
CA ILE A 310 7.22 12.04 -0.58
C ILE A 310 7.63 10.88 0.31
N GLN A 311 8.71 10.20 -0.09
CA GLN A 311 9.53 9.44 0.84
C GLN A 311 10.79 10.25 1.17
N LEU A 312 10.91 10.70 2.42
CA LEU A 312 12.16 11.23 2.96
C LEU A 312 13.28 10.19 2.86
N LEU A 313 14.40 10.57 2.24
CA LEU A 313 15.57 9.73 2.04
C LEU A 313 16.64 10.02 3.11
N THR A 314 17.03 11.28 3.24
CA THR A 314 18.08 11.72 4.17
C THR A 314 17.76 13.08 4.78
N GLY A 315 18.41 13.40 5.90
CA GLY A 315 18.36 14.70 6.56
C GLY A 315 17.05 14.97 7.30
N VAL A 316 16.71 16.25 7.45
CA VAL A 316 15.50 16.70 8.18
C VAL A 316 14.28 16.78 7.27
N ALA A 317 13.07 16.79 7.84
CA ALA A 317 11.84 16.98 7.08
C ALA A 317 11.86 18.28 6.24
N PRO A 318 11.11 18.36 5.12
CA PRO A 318 11.08 19.53 4.25
C PRO A 318 10.90 20.85 4.99
N SER A 319 11.65 21.86 4.58
CA SER A 319 11.50 23.24 5.07
C SER A 319 12.09 24.24 4.08
N GLY A 320 11.56 25.46 4.10
CA GLY A 320 12.07 26.54 3.24
C GLY A 320 11.82 26.26 1.76
N THR A 321 12.85 26.43 0.93
CA THR A 321 12.76 26.19 -0.52
C THR A 321 13.14 24.76 -0.85
N ILE A 322 12.23 24.05 -1.52
CA ILE A 322 12.44 22.74 -2.12
C ILE A 322 12.84 22.94 -3.58
N THR A 323 13.81 22.17 -4.05
CA THR A 323 14.29 22.16 -5.43
C THR A 323 14.17 20.75 -6.01
N GLY A 324 13.57 20.62 -7.20
CA GLY A 324 13.50 19.39 -7.97
C GLY A 324 14.82 19.13 -8.68
N GLY A 325 15.36 17.92 -8.54
CA GLY A 325 16.65 17.54 -9.09
C GLY A 325 16.66 17.42 -10.61
N THR A 326 15.55 17.00 -11.22
CA THR A 326 15.42 16.82 -12.68
C THR A 326 14.70 18.01 -13.31
N SER A 327 13.59 18.43 -12.72
CA SER A 327 12.77 19.55 -13.20
C SER A 327 13.48 20.91 -13.02
N SER A 328 14.38 21.03 -12.03
CA SER A 328 14.88 22.32 -11.52
C SER A 328 13.77 23.25 -11.01
N ALA A 329 12.55 22.73 -10.83
CA ALA A 329 11.45 23.47 -10.25
C ALA A 329 11.77 23.81 -8.79
N THR A 330 11.27 24.95 -8.32
CA THR A 330 11.42 25.37 -6.92
C THR A 330 10.08 25.73 -6.33
N ALA A 331 9.82 25.35 -5.09
CA ALA A 331 8.64 25.76 -4.34
C ALA A 331 8.98 26.01 -2.87
N THR A 332 8.11 26.76 -2.19
CA THR A 332 8.22 27.00 -0.75
C THR A 332 7.37 25.99 0.01
N THR A 333 7.98 25.30 0.97
CA THR A 333 7.33 24.33 1.85
C THR A 333 6.21 24.98 2.68
N GLY A 334 5.04 24.35 2.67
CA GLY A 334 3.92 24.67 3.56
C GLY A 334 3.91 23.78 4.82
N THR A 335 2.72 23.30 5.18
CA THR A 335 2.52 22.39 6.31
C THR A 335 2.99 20.99 5.93
N VAL A 336 3.95 20.47 6.68
CA VAL A 336 4.48 19.11 6.53
C VAL A 336 3.80 18.19 7.54
N THR A 337 3.28 17.06 7.06
CA THR A 337 2.64 16.02 7.87
C THR A 337 3.42 14.72 7.70
N ALA A 338 3.97 14.19 8.81
CA ALA A 338 4.53 12.86 8.84
C ALA A 338 3.43 11.80 8.76
N ARG A 339 3.68 10.73 8.01
CA ARG A 339 2.74 9.63 7.78
C ARG A 339 3.23 8.36 8.46
N SER A 340 2.27 7.56 8.94
CA SER A 340 2.56 6.22 9.42
C SER A 340 3.00 5.35 8.24
N VAL A 341 4.11 4.66 8.40
CA VAL A 341 4.66 3.79 7.37
C VAL A 341 4.26 2.35 7.67
N SER A 342 3.72 1.66 6.66
CA SER A 342 3.48 0.23 6.72
C SER A 342 4.80 -0.52 6.42
N PRO A 343 5.20 -1.52 7.21
CA PRO A 343 6.41 -2.30 6.93
C PRO A 343 6.39 -2.95 5.56
N GLU A 344 5.28 -3.58 5.18
CA GLU A 344 4.94 -3.91 3.80
C GLU A 344 4.31 -2.70 3.12
N PHE A 345 4.95 -2.15 2.09
CA PHE A 345 4.52 -0.87 1.52
C PHE A 345 3.12 -0.93 0.88
N ILE A 346 2.66 -2.12 0.46
CA ILE A 346 1.32 -2.31 -0.11
C ILE A 346 0.23 -2.29 0.99
N GLY A 347 0.59 -2.58 2.24
CA GLY A 347 -0.35 -2.77 3.35
C GLY A 347 -0.40 -4.21 3.85
N ALA A 348 -1.56 -4.66 4.34
CA ALA A 348 -1.75 -5.99 4.91
C ALA A 348 -2.68 -6.85 4.06
N SER A 349 -2.43 -8.16 4.00
CA SER A 349 -3.32 -9.13 3.35
C SER A 349 -4.12 -9.94 4.37
N THR A 350 -5.33 -10.34 3.99
CA THR A 350 -6.16 -11.34 4.67
C THR A 350 -6.20 -12.68 3.92
N GLY A 351 -5.43 -12.80 2.83
CA GLY A 351 -5.43 -13.94 1.92
C GLY A 351 -6.43 -13.81 0.77
N SER A 352 -7.58 -13.16 1.00
CA SER A 352 -8.60 -12.91 -0.03
C SER A 352 -8.95 -11.44 -0.24
N ALA A 353 -8.40 -10.55 0.59
CA ALA A 353 -8.58 -9.11 0.49
C ALA A 353 -7.35 -8.37 1.02
N ILE A 354 -7.14 -7.14 0.55
CA ILE A 354 -6.07 -6.24 0.96
C ILE A 354 -6.61 -5.09 1.83
N ILE A 355 -5.82 -4.71 2.83
CA ILE A 355 -5.95 -3.45 3.56
C ILE A 355 -4.74 -2.61 3.14
N GLY A 356 -4.95 -1.74 2.15
CA GLY A 356 -3.93 -0.93 1.51
C GLY A 356 -3.23 0.02 2.48
N ALA A 357 -1.94 0.26 2.27
CA ALA A 357 -1.25 1.36 2.95
C ALA A 357 -1.71 2.73 2.43
N TYR A 358 -1.37 3.79 3.16
CA TYR A 358 -1.72 5.16 2.81
C TYR A 358 -1.27 5.53 1.38
N GLY A 359 -2.24 5.87 0.52
CA GLY A 359 -2.04 6.34 -0.84
C GLY A 359 -1.80 5.25 -1.89
N ILE A 360 -1.80 3.96 -1.53
CA ILE A 360 -1.68 2.86 -2.49
C ILE A 360 -2.97 2.72 -3.28
N GLY A 361 -2.88 2.85 -4.60
CA GLY A 361 -3.97 2.57 -5.52
C GLY A 361 -3.81 1.20 -6.20
N ILE A 362 -4.94 0.56 -6.45
CA ILE A 362 -5.09 -0.69 -7.20
C ILE A 362 -6.24 -0.44 -8.18
N GLU A 363 -6.17 -0.97 -9.40
CA GLU A 363 -7.22 -0.83 -10.41
C GLU A 363 -8.59 -1.22 -9.82
N ALA A 364 -9.59 -0.35 -9.97
CA ALA A 364 -10.89 -0.55 -9.33
C ALA A 364 -11.58 -1.86 -9.74
N ALA A 365 -11.35 -2.32 -10.96
CA ALA A 365 -11.89 -3.58 -11.48
C ALA A 365 -11.28 -4.83 -10.83
N ASP A 366 -10.10 -4.71 -10.23
CA ASP A 366 -9.38 -5.79 -9.54
C ASP A 366 -9.78 -5.90 -8.05
N LEU A 367 -10.59 -4.96 -7.58
CA LEU A 367 -10.99 -4.87 -6.19
C LEU A 367 -12.39 -5.45 -5.94
N THR A 368 -12.58 -5.91 -4.71
CA THR A 368 -13.85 -6.40 -4.17
C THR A 368 -14.27 -5.55 -2.97
N ASN A 369 -15.53 -5.67 -2.57
CA ASN A 369 -16.05 -4.97 -1.38
C ASN A 369 -15.41 -5.38 -0.04
N SER A 370 -14.54 -6.39 -0.05
CA SER A 370 -13.75 -6.78 1.12
C SER A 370 -12.42 -6.04 1.21
N ASP A 371 -11.98 -5.43 0.12
CA ASP A 371 -10.76 -4.64 0.06
C ASP A 371 -10.96 -3.24 0.67
N GLN A 372 -9.90 -2.69 1.22
CA GLN A 372 -9.89 -1.38 1.87
C GLN A 372 -8.67 -0.60 1.40
N LEU A 373 -8.87 0.55 0.76
CA LEU A 373 -7.77 1.45 0.36
C LEU A 373 -7.88 2.78 1.09
N PHE A 374 -6.76 3.48 1.25
CA PHE A 374 -6.74 4.83 1.82
C PHE A 374 -6.18 5.78 0.78
N ASP A 375 -6.97 6.77 0.37
CA ASP A 375 -6.55 7.76 -0.63
C ASP A 375 -5.49 8.73 -0.05
N LEU A 376 -4.97 9.63 -0.89
CA LEU A 376 -3.99 10.64 -0.49
C LEU A 376 -4.55 11.70 0.47
N THR A 377 -5.87 11.78 0.67
CA THR A 377 -6.50 12.55 1.75
C THR A 377 -6.52 11.80 3.09
N ASN A 378 -6.10 10.53 3.08
CA ASN A 378 -6.16 9.56 4.18
C ASN A 378 -7.59 9.14 4.54
N THR A 379 -8.49 9.16 3.55
CA THR A 379 -9.87 8.69 3.67
C THR A 379 -9.95 7.23 3.24
N LEU A 380 -10.61 6.40 4.05
CA LEU A 380 -10.88 5.01 3.71
C LEU A 380 -11.89 4.94 2.55
N ARG A 381 -11.51 4.23 1.49
CA ARG A 381 -12.34 3.87 0.34
C ARG A 381 -12.58 2.37 0.32
N VAL A 382 -13.85 2.00 0.11
CA VAL A 382 -14.29 0.61 0.06
C VAL A 382 -15.02 0.42 -1.28
N PRO A 383 -14.60 -0.55 -2.09
CA PRO A 383 -15.27 -0.86 -3.35
C PRO A 383 -16.74 -1.28 -3.17
N PRO A 384 -17.59 -1.02 -4.16
CA PRO A 384 -18.98 -1.40 -4.11
C PRO A 384 -19.14 -2.93 -4.11
N ASN A 385 -20.15 -3.43 -3.39
CA ASN A 385 -20.49 -4.85 -3.42
C ASN A 385 -21.32 -5.19 -4.66
N ASN A 386 -20.65 -5.53 -5.76
CA ASN A 386 -21.34 -5.97 -6.98
C ASN A 386 -21.83 -7.42 -6.82
N VAL A 387 -23.15 -7.59 -6.81
CA VAL A 387 -23.81 -8.89 -6.67
C VAL A 387 -24.55 -9.28 -7.95
N GLN A 388 -24.61 -10.57 -8.24
CA GLN A 388 -25.29 -11.11 -9.41
C GLN A 388 -26.55 -11.89 -9.01
N PHE A 389 -27.62 -11.75 -9.81
CA PHE A 389 -28.76 -12.65 -9.78
C PHE A 389 -28.88 -13.42 -11.10
N SER A 390 -29.07 -14.73 -11.01
CA SER A 390 -29.10 -15.61 -12.18
C SER A 390 -30.37 -16.46 -12.26
N VAL A 391 -30.97 -16.52 -13.46
CA VAL A 391 -32.04 -17.46 -13.79
C VAL A 391 -31.42 -18.62 -14.58
N THR A 392 -31.49 -19.84 -14.03
CA THR A 392 -30.85 -21.04 -14.60
C THR A 392 -31.87 -22.06 -15.10
N GLY A 393 -31.42 -23.01 -15.93
CA GLY A 393 -32.29 -24.08 -16.46
C GLY A 393 -33.11 -23.64 -17.68
N LEU A 394 -32.58 -22.68 -18.43
CA LEU A 394 -33.21 -22.10 -19.60
C LEU A 394 -32.92 -22.92 -20.87
N GLU A 395 -33.88 -22.94 -21.79
CA GLU A 395 -33.72 -23.45 -23.14
C GLU A 395 -33.31 -22.31 -24.08
N VAL A 396 -32.14 -22.46 -24.70
CA VAL A 396 -31.52 -21.43 -25.53
C VAL A 396 -32.33 -21.21 -26.80
N GLY A 397 -32.69 -19.95 -27.08
CA GLY A 397 -33.43 -19.56 -28.28
C GLY A 397 -34.94 -19.81 -28.21
N GLU A 398 -35.45 -20.38 -27.13
CA GLU A 398 -36.89 -20.63 -26.93
C GLU A 398 -37.45 -19.83 -25.75
N ASP A 399 -36.80 -19.87 -24.59
CA ASP A 399 -37.28 -19.23 -23.37
C ASP A 399 -37.17 -17.71 -23.43
N TYR A 400 -38.28 -17.01 -23.17
CA TYR A 400 -38.26 -15.58 -22.86
C TYR A 400 -38.29 -15.36 -21.35
N VAL A 401 -37.28 -14.65 -20.84
CA VAL A 401 -37.06 -14.42 -19.41
C VAL A 401 -37.35 -12.97 -19.08
N LEU A 402 -38.20 -12.78 -18.06
CA LEU A 402 -38.42 -11.49 -17.41
C LEU A 402 -38.06 -11.60 -15.93
N VAL A 403 -37.15 -10.75 -15.47
CA VAL A 403 -36.89 -10.49 -14.06
C VAL A 403 -37.19 -9.02 -13.79
N GLY A 404 -38.07 -8.75 -12.83
CA GLY A 404 -38.48 -7.40 -12.44
C GLY A 404 -38.62 -7.27 -10.93
N PRO A 405 -39.00 -6.08 -10.42
CA PRO A 405 -39.29 -5.90 -9.00
C PRO A 405 -40.49 -6.76 -8.57
N ASP A 406 -40.47 -7.28 -7.34
CA ASP A 406 -41.59 -8.01 -6.75
C ASP A 406 -42.38 -7.12 -5.78
N THR A 407 -43.69 -7.30 -5.68
CA THR A 407 -44.54 -6.62 -4.69
C THR A 407 -44.40 -7.16 -3.26
N GLY A 408 -43.46 -8.08 -3.01
CA GLY A 408 -43.32 -8.84 -1.77
C GLY A 408 -44.30 -10.02 -1.65
N SER A 409 -44.92 -10.43 -2.77
CA SER A 409 -45.93 -11.49 -2.81
C SER A 409 -45.87 -12.35 -4.07
N THR A 410 -44.69 -12.52 -4.69
CA THR A 410 -44.47 -13.30 -5.92
C THR A 410 -45.20 -12.74 -7.15
N ALA A 411 -45.45 -11.43 -7.15
CA ALA A 411 -46.11 -10.72 -8.25
C ALA A 411 -45.20 -9.58 -8.72
N LEU A 412 -45.20 -9.34 -10.03
CA LEU A 412 -44.46 -8.25 -10.65
C LEU A 412 -45.01 -6.92 -10.14
N ASP A 413 -44.13 -6.08 -9.58
CA ASP A 413 -44.44 -4.70 -9.25
C ASP A 413 -44.32 -3.84 -10.52
N ASP A 414 -45.37 -3.86 -11.32
CA ASP A 414 -45.41 -3.08 -12.55
C ASP A 414 -45.53 -1.57 -12.29
N ALA A 415 -45.91 -1.16 -11.08
CA ALA A 415 -46.06 0.22 -10.64
C ALA A 415 -44.87 0.70 -9.77
N GLN A 416 -43.68 0.16 -10.00
CA GLN A 416 -42.46 0.53 -9.27
C GLN A 416 -42.22 2.05 -9.27
N PHE A 417 -42.48 2.69 -10.41
CA PHE A 417 -42.40 4.14 -10.60
C PHE A 417 -43.58 4.64 -11.46
N GLY A 418 -43.84 5.94 -11.41
CA GLY A 418 -44.71 6.64 -12.37
C GLY A 418 -43.91 7.50 -13.34
N LEU A 419 -44.43 7.72 -14.55
CA LEU A 419 -43.89 8.75 -15.45
C LEU A 419 -44.08 10.14 -14.86
N ASN A 420 -43.01 10.95 -14.82
CA ASN A 420 -43.10 12.33 -14.35
C ASN A 420 -43.83 13.25 -15.34
N ALA A 421 -43.69 12.97 -16.64
CA ALA A 421 -44.35 13.70 -17.72
C ALA A 421 -44.73 12.74 -18.85
N GLY A 422 -45.73 13.12 -19.63
CA GLY A 422 -46.20 12.28 -20.73
C GLY A 422 -45.20 12.18 -21.88
N LEU A 423 -45.10 10.99 -22.48
CA LEU A 423 -44.34 10.71 -23.70
C LEU A 423 -45.28 10.78 -24.89
N THR A 424 -45.00 11.71 -25.82
CA THR A 424 -45.89 12.02 -26.95
C THR A 424 -45.21 12.11 -28.31
N ALA A 425 -43.92 11.79 -28.36
CA ALA A 425 -43.10 11.86 -29.56
C ALA A 425 -42.60 10.48 -29.96
N ASP A 426 -42.12 10.38 -31.20
CA ASP A 426 -41.37 9.23 -31.68
C ASP A 426 -39.88 9.39 -31.36
N ASN A 427 -39.14 8.27 -31.29
CA ASN A 427 -37.71 8.23 -31.02
C ASN A 427 -37.31 8.98 -29.74
N ILE A 428 -38.05 8.77 -28.64
CA ILE A 428 -37.71 9.41 -27.37
C ILE A 428 -36.33 8.93 -26.90
N THR A 429 -35.47 9.86 -26.49
CA THR A 429 -34.10 9.57 -26.04
C THR A 429 -33.98 9.56 -24.51
N SER A 430 -35.09 9.78 -23.80
CA SER A 430 -35.09 9.81 -22.34
C SER A 430 -36.45 9.49 -21.77
N VAL A 431 -36.47 8.80 -20.64
CA VAL A 431 -37.66 8.60 -19.80
C VAL A 431 -37.39 9.19 -18.43
N VAL A 432 -38.25 10.11 -17.99
CA VAL A 432 -38.15 10.73 -16.67
C VAL A 432 -39.24 10.16 -15.77
N ILE A 433 -38.84 9.54 -14.67
CA ILE A 433 -39.76 8.99 -13.66
C ILE A 433 -40.00 9.98 -12.51
N ASP A 434 -41.03 9.74 -11.72
CA ASP A 434 -41.51 10.59 -10.61
C ASP A 434 -40.71 10.46 -9.30
N ALA A 435 -39.67 9.62 -9.31
CA ALA A 435 -38.77 9.38 -8.18
C ALA A 435 -37.29 9.42 -8.61
N SER A 436 -36.38 9.44 -7.64
CA SER A 436 -34.96 9.20 -7.93
C SER A 436 -34.74 7.72 -8.24
N ILE A 437 -33.99 7.43 -9.29
CA ILE A 437 -33.63 6.06 -9.67
C ILE A 437 -32.69 5.51 -8.57
N PRO A 438 -32.98 4.31 -8.01
CA PRO A 438 -32.11 3.70 -7.01
C PRO A 438 -30.69 3.49 -7.54
N THR A 439 -29.68 3.79 -6.72
CA THR A 439 -28.25 3.67 -7.08
C THR A 439 -27.80 2.22 -7.29
N ASP A 440 -28.60 1.25 -6.84
CA ASP A 440 -28.42 -0.18 -7.12
C ASP A 440 -29.13 -0.63 -8.41
N THR A 441 -29.57 0.30 -9.25
CA THR A 441 -30.02 -0.01 -10.61
C THR A 441 -28.80 -0.28 -11.49
N PRO A 442 -28.78 -1.35 -12.31
CA PRO A 442 -27.72 -1.58 -13.29
C PRO A 442 -27.47 -0.34 -14.16
N SER A 443 -26.21 -0.01 -14.46
CA SER A 443 -25.86 1.22 -15.21
C SER A 443 -26.44 1.25 -16.62
N ALA A 444 -26.70 0.09 -17.22
CA ALA A 444 -27.44 -0.08 -18.47
C ALA A 444 -28.36 -1.30 -18.37
N GLY A 445 -29.43 -1.32 -19.16
CA GLY A 445 -30.39 -2.42 -19.11
C GLY A 445 -31.70 -2.08 -19.79
N THR A 446 -32.80 -2.65 -19.30
CA THR A 446 -34.14 -2.39 -19.84
C THR A 446 -35.12 -1.90 -18.78
N ILE A 447 -36.03 -1.04 -19.21
CA ILE A 447 -37.23 -0.65 -18.48
C ILE A 447 -38.45 -1.01 -19.32
N ARG A 448 -39.60 -1.09 -18.65
CA ARG A 448 -40.91 -1.24 -19.28
C ARG A 448 -41.76 -0.02 -18.94
N VAL A 449 -42.32 0.63 -19.96
CA VAL A 449 -43.18 1.82 -19.81
C VAL A 449 -44.59 1.47 -20.29
N GLN A 450 -45.60 1.73 -19.47
CA GLN A 450 -47.00 1.54 -19.82
C GLN A 450 -47.50 2.67 -20.72
N ASP A 451 -48.02 2.34 -21.90
CA ASP A 451 -48.74 3.29 -22.75
C ASP A 451 -50.22 3.42 -22.35
N ASN A 452 -50.93 4.36 -22.96
CA ASN A 452 -52.34 4.67 -22.63
C ASN A 452 -53.32 3.55 -23.01
N ASP A 453 -52.90 2.57 -23.79
CA ASP A 453 -53.68 1.35 -24.05
C ASP A 453 -53.41 0.25 -23.00
N GLY A 454 -52.52 0.52 -22.04
CA GLY A 454 -52.12 -0.39 -20.97
C GLY A 454 -51.04 -1.39 -21.40
N ILE A 455 -50.38 -1.18 -22.54
CA ILE A 455 -49.33 -2.05 -23.06
C ILE A 455 -47.96 -1.59 -22.54
N PHE A 456 -47.16 -2.53 -22.04
CA PHE A 456 -45.81 -2.25 -21.56
C PHE A 456 -44.76 -2.37 -22.67
N ARG A 457 -44.28 -1.23 -23.12
CA ARG A 457 -43.23 -1.07 -24.14
C ARG A 457 -41.86 -1.26 -23.51
N ARG A 458 -41.00 -2.09 -24.13
CA ARG A 458 -39.65 -2.38 -23.64
C ARG A 458 -38.68 -1.36 -24.21
N LEU A 459 -37.95 -0.67 -23.35
CA LEU A 459 -36.94 0.30 -23.74
C LEU A 459 -35.61 -0.10 -23.10
N HIS A 460 -34.58 -0.27 -23.91
CA HIS A 460 -33.20 -0.27 -23.49
C HIS A 460 -32.76 1.14 -23.09
N TYR A 461 -32.04 1.23 -21.98
CA TYR A 461 -31.35 2.44 -21.54
C TYR A 461 -29.85 2.19 -21.47
N SER A 462 -29.07 3.17 -21.93
CA SER A 462 -27.61 3.12 -21.92
C SER A 462 -26.99 3.69 -20.65
N SER A 463 -27.74 4.52 -19.92
CA SER A 463 -27.33 5.16 -18.67
C SER A 463 -28.55 5.70 -17.92
N TYR A 464 -28.35 6.10 -16.67
CA TYR A 464 -29.33 6.90 -15.93
C TYR A 464 -28.63 7.94 -15.05
N THR A 465 -29.35 9.00 -14.69
CA THR A 465 -28.90 10.00 -13.71
C THR A 465 -30.10 10.64 -13.04
N GLY A 466 -30.06 10.75 -11.71
CA GLY A 466 -31.18 11.31 -10.94
C GLY A 466 -32.47 10.52 -11.18
N SER A 467 -33.45 11.14 -11.84
CA SER A 467 -34.74 10.53 -12.20
C SER A 467 -34.88 10.18 -13.69
N THR A 468 -33.81 10.27 -14.47
CA THR A 468 -33.86 10.15 -15.94
C THR A 468 -33.07 8.94 -16.42
N PHE A 469 -33.72 8.08 -17.18
CA PHE A 469 -33.07 7.05 -18.01
C PHE A 469 -32.75 7.63 -19.39
N THR A 470 -31.54 7.38 -19.89
CA THR A 470 -31.14 7.70 -21.26
C THR A 470 -31.49 6.53 -22.17
N ILE A 471 -32.38 6.73 -23.13
CA ILE A 471 -32.90 5.68 -24.02
C ILE A 471 -32.15 5.68 -25.34
N ASP A 472 -31.71 4.50 -25.76
CA ASP A 472 -30.96 4.22 -26.99
C ASP A 472 -31.60 3.09 -27.81
N THR A 473 -32.85 2.75 -27.51
CA THR A 473 -33.64 1.77 -28.29
C THR A 473 -33.99 2.35 -29.65
N THR A 474 -33.98 1.50 -30.68
CA THR A 474 -34.31 1.86 -32.07
C THR A 474 -35.23 0.82 -32.73
N ASP A 475 -36.02 0.12 -31.93
CA ASP A 475 -36.87 -1.00 -32.38
C ASP A 475 -38.34 -0.62 -32.55
N GLY A 476 -38.67 0.67 -32.39
CA GLY A 476 -40.01 1.25 -32.49
C GLY A 476 -40.79 1.20 -31.18
N ASN A 477 -40.30 0.56 -30.10
CA ASN A 477 -40.95 0.65 -28.80
C ASN A 477 -40.83 2.05 -28.18
N GLU A 478 -39.80 2.81 -28.58
CA GLU A 478 -39.56 4.21 -28.22
C GLU A 478 -40.50 5.22 -28.91
N ASP A 479 -41.42 4.75 -29.77
CA ASP A 479 -42.34 5.57 -30.56
C ASP A 479 -43.72 5.74 -29.90
N PHE A 480 -43.96 6.90 -29.27
CA PHE A 480 -45.18 7.21 -28.50
C PHE A 480 -46.13 8.18 -29.21
N VAL A 481 -45.93 8.52 -30.49
CA VAL A 481 -46.86 9.43 -31.19
C VAL A 481 -48.22 8.78 -31.43
N ALA A 482 -48.24 7.48 -31.72
CA ALA A 482 -49.45 6.74 -32.09
C ALA A 482 -50.28 6.35 -30.86
N VAL A 483 -49.61 5.93 -29.80
CA VAL A 483 -50.20 5.66 -28.48
C VAL A 483 -49.27 6.32 -27.46
N ASN A 484 -49.75 7.41 -26.86
CA ASN A 484 -48.98 8.16 -25.88
C ASN A 484 -48.85 7.36 -24.57
N ALA A 485 -47.93 7.77 -23.71
CA ALA A 485 -47.92 7.37 -22.31
C ALA A 485 -48.09 8.63 -21.45
N ASP A 486 -49.18 8.72 -20.71
CA ASP A 486 -49.49 9.90 -19.89
C ASP A 486 -48.63 9.92 -18.61
N ALA A 487 -48.55 11.10 -17.97
CA ALA A 487 -47.93 11.21 -16.66
C ALA A 487 -48.64 10.28 -15.66
N ALA A 488 -47.87 9.73 -14.71
CA ALA A 488 -48.26 8.69 -13.76
C ALA A 488 -48.55 7.31 -14.37
N ASN A 489 -48.40 7.10 -15.68
CA ASN A 489 -48.36 5.74 -16.21
C ASN A 489 -47.18 4.97 -15.61
N ASN A 490 -47.40 3.66 -15.43
CA ASN A 490 -46.48 2.78 -14.73
C ASN A 490 -45.16 2.58 -15.49
N VAL A 491 -44.06 2.61 -14.74
CA VAL A 491 -42.71 2.29 -15.21
C VAL A 491 -42.03 1.37 -14.22
N PHE A 492 -41.35 0.34 -14.72
CA PHE A 492 -40.51 -0.51 -13.87
C PHE A 492 -39.23 -0.94 -14.57
N ILE A 493 -38.21 -1.25 -13.78
CA ILE A 493 -36.93 -1.80 -14.25
C ILE A 493 -37.13 -3.28 -14.54
N SER A 494 -36.79 -3.71 -15.76
CA SER A 494 -36.76 -5.12 -16.13
C SER A 494 -35.30 -5.60 -16.16
N TYR A 495 -34.81 -6.04 -14.99
CA TYR A 495 -33.42 -6.46 -14.76
C TYR A 495 -32.93 -7.52 -15.76
N ILE A 496 -33.81 -8.45 -16.15
CA ILE A 496 -33.62 -9.32 -17.31
C ILE A 496 -34.90 -9.22 -18.14
N ASP A 497 -34.78 -8.98 -19.43
CA ASP A 497 -35.93 -8.88 -20.32
C ASP A 497 -35.52 -9.25 -21.75
N LYS A 498 -35.41 -10.55 -22.03
CA LYS A 498 -34.88 -11.04 -23.30
C LYS A 498 -35.21 -12.51 -23.56
N LEU A 499 -35.06 -12.90 -24.82
CA LEU A 499 -34.95 -14.30 -25.21
C LEU A 499 -33.61 -14.85 -24.72
N ALA A 500 -33.62 -16.04 -24.11
CA ALA A 500 -32.44 -16.69 -23.57
C ALA A 500 -31.44 -17.00 -24.69
N GLY A 501 -30.24 -16.42 -24.59
CA GLY A 501 -29.09 -16.73 -25.43
C GLY A 501 -28.18 -17.80 -24.82
N ALA A 502 -28.35 -18.10 -23.53
CA ALA A 502 -27.63 -19.13 -22.81
C ALA A 502 -28.55 -19.89 -21.83
N ALA A 503 -28.08 -21.04 -21.33
CA ALA A 503 -28.82 -21.86 -20.35
C ALA A 503 -28.96 -21.20 -18.96
N SER A 504 -28.29 -20.06 -18.77
CA SER A 504 -28.41 -19.16 -17.64
C SER A 504 -28.36 -17.72 -18.14
N GLU A 505 -29.23 -16.87 -17.60
CA GLU A 505 -29.22 -15.43 -17.83
C GLU A 505 -29.09 -14.70 -16.51
N SER A 506 -28.37 -13.60 -16.48
CA SER A 506 -28.10 -12.86 -15.24
C SER A 506 -28.08 -11.36 -15.44
N PHE A 507 -28.19 -10.64 -14.32
CA PHE A 507 -27.85 -9.23 -14.22
C PHE A 507 -26.96 -9.01 -13.00
N THR A 508 -26.15 -7.95 -13.04
CA THR A 508 -25.30 -7.52 -11.93
C THR A 508 -25.74 -6.14 -11.48
N SER A 509 -25.74 -5.91 -10.16
CA SER A 509 -25.99 -4.60 -9.57
C SER A 509 -25.17 -4.42 -8.29
N VAL A 510 -25.02 -3.17 -7.85
CA VAL A 510 -24.47 -2.88 -6.52
C VAL A 510 -25.49 -3.34 -5.46
N TYR A 511 -25.03 -4.01 -4.40
CA TYR A 511 -25.88 -4.40 -3.28
C TYR A 511 -26.06 -3.24 -2.31
N LEU A 512 -27.30 -2.82 -2.10
CA LEU A 512 -27.67 -1.84 -1.07
C LEU A 512 -28.49 -2.49 0.06
N ALA A 513 -29.44 -3.35 -0.31
CA ALA A 513 -30.28 -4.13 0.60
C ALA A 513 -30.78 -5.39 -0.12
N ASP A 514 -31.31 -6.35 0.64
CA ASP A 514 -31.99 -7.50 0.06
C ASP A 514 -33.16 -7.05 -0.82
N ARG A 515 -33.26 -7.66 -2.01
CA ARG A 515 -34.29 -7.33 -3.00
C ARG A 515 -35.08 -8.55 -3.40
N ASP A 516 -36.39 -8.45 -3.23
CA ASP A 516 -37.33 -9.42 -3.78
C ASP A 516 -37.49 -9.15 -5.29
N LEU A 517 -37.35 -10.22 -6.08
CA LEU A 517 -37.38 -10.21 -7.52
C LEU A 517 -38.49 -11.13 -8.00
N PHE A 518 -39.27 -10.65 -8.96
CA PHE A 518 -40.24 -11.45 -9.67
C PHE A 518 -39.56 -12.10 -10.88
N VAL A 519 -39.64 -13.43 -11.00
CA VAL A 519 -39.11 -14.18 -12.14
C VAL A 519 -40.26 -14.78 -12.94
N ARG A 520 -40.24 -14.56 -14.26
CA ARG A 520 -41.16 -15.20 -15.20
C ARG A 520 -40.40 -15.75 -16.39
N VAL A 521 -40.72 -16.99 -16.74
CA VAL A 521 -40.23 -17.62 -17.98
C VAL A 521 -41.41 -18.15 -18.77
N ARG A 522 -41.39 -17.89 -20.08
CA ARG A 522 -42.40 -18.36 -21.03
C ARG A 522 -41.71 -18.93 -22.26
N ASP A 523 -42.28 -20.03 -22.74
CA ASP A 523 -41.88 -20.68 -23.97
C ASP A 523 -43.14 -21.14 -24.71
N GLY A 524 -43.30 -20.67 -25.95
CA GLY A 524 -44.36 -21.12 -26.86
C GLY A 524 -43.80 -21.72 -28.15
N ALA A 525 -42.51 -22.04 -28.19
CA ALA A 525 -41.78 -22.45 -29.37
C ALA A 525 -41.70 -23.99 -29.48
N GLY A 526 -40.49 -24.55 -29.62
CA GLY A 526 -40.28 -25.98 -29.90
C GLY A 526 -40.61 -26.88 -28.71
N THR A 527 -40.40 -26.39 -27.49
CA THR A 527 -40.60 -27.11 -26.24
C THR A 527 -41.50 -26.31 -25.28
N PRO A 528 -42.77 -26.03 -25.67
CA PRO A 528 -43.62 -25.11 -24.95
C PRO A 528 -43.81 -25.52 -23.49
N ILE A 529 -43.72 -24.55 -22.59
CA ILE A 529 -43.89 -24.76 -21.15
C ILE A 529 -45.08 -23.97 -20.63
N LYS A 530 -45.68 -24.49 -19.55
CA LYS A 530 -46.58 -23.68 -18.73
C LYS A 530 -45.77 -22.51 -18.18
N THR A 531 -46.35 -21.32 -18.22
CA THR A 531 -45.70 -20.11 -17.70
C THR A 531 -45.14 -20.40 -16.30
N PHE A 532 -43.82 -20.30 -16.17
CA PHE A 532 -43.13 -20.45 -14.89
C PHE A 532 -43.06 -19.08 -14.23
N GLN A 533 -43.50 -19.00 -12.97
CA GLN A 533 -43.47 -17.79 -12.15
C GLN A 533 -43.06 -18.14 -10.74
N THR A 534 -42.14 -17.35 -10.18
CA THR A 534 -41.71 -17.47 -8.80
C THR A 534 -41.09 -16.16 -8.33
N GLY A 535 -41.01 -15.97 -7.01
CA GLY A 535 -40.10 -14.98 -6.43
C GLY A 535 -38.67 -15.52 -6.38
N GLY A 536 -37.71 -14.61 -6.33
CA GLY A 536 -36.31 -14.84 -6.01
C GLY A 536 -35.77 -13.70 -5.16
N ASN A 537 -34.68 -13.96 -4.42
CA ASN A 537 -34.09 -12.96 -3.53
C ASN A 537 -32.66 -12.67 -3.99
N LEU A 538 -32.36 -11.40 -4.24
CA LEU A 538 -30.99 -10.90 -4.35
C LEU A 538 -30.54 -10.50 -2.94
N THR A 539 -29.45 -11.09 -2.46
CA THR A 539 -28.87 -10.84 -1.14
C THR A 539 -27.48 -10.24 -1.26
N ASN A 540 -26.81 -9.99 -0.14
CA ASN A 540 -25.43 -9.49 -0.11
C ASN A 540 -24.40 -10.42 -0.80
N SER A 541 -24.79 -11.66 -1.08
CA SER A 541 -23.99 -12.69 -1.73
C SER A 541 -24.51 -13.01 -3.14
N GLY A 542 -25.43 -12.19 -3.67
CA GLY A 542 -26.17 -12.47 -4.90
C GLY A 542 -27.41 -13.34 -4.68
N GLY A 543 -27.88 -13.96 -5.76
CA GLY A 543 -29.05 -14.83 -5.74
C GLY A 543 -29.20 -15.66 -7.02
N SER A 544 -30.07 -16.66 -6.98
CA SER A 544 -30.44 -17.39 -8.19
C SER A 544 -31.82 -18.02 -8.09
N THR A 545 -32.38 -18.36 -9.25
CA THR A 545 -33.61 -19.12 -9.38
C THR A 545 -33.48 -20.12 -10.52
N SER A 546 -33.80 -21.39 -10.25
CA SER A 546 -33.83 -22.43 -11.28
C SER A 546 -35.24 -22.59 -11.83
N VAL A 547 -35.35 -22.57 -13.15
CA VAL A 547 -36.62 -22.75 -13.86
C VAL A 547 -37.04 -24.21 -13.83
N ILE A 548 -38.30 -24.44 -13.47
CA ILE A 548 -38.92 -25.76 -13.57
C ILE A 548 -39.73 -25.82 -14.86
N ARG A 549 -39.21 -26.53 -15.85
CA ARG A 549 -39.87 -26.72 -17.15
C ARG A 549 -40.99 -27.76 -17.02
N THR A 550 -42.25 -27.30 -17.00
CA THR A 550 -43.43 -28.17 -17.07
C THR A 550 -44.02 -28.08 -18.46
N SER A 551 -43.98 -29.18 -19.23
CA SER A 551 -44.48 -29.20 -20.61
C SER A 551 -45.93 -28.73 -20.70
N ASP A 552 -46.21 -27.90 -21.70
CA ASP A 552 -47.57 -27.49 -22.12
C ASP A 552 -47.96 -28.10 -23.48
N SER A 553 -47.16 -29.07 -23.94
CA SER A 553 -47.37 -29.86 -25.16
C SER A 553 -48.60 -30.77 -25.10
#